data_AF-A0A2S0K6E8-F1
#
_entry.id   AF-A0A2S0K6E8-F1
#
_cell.length_a   1.000
_cell.length_b   1.000
_cell.length_c   1.000
_cell.angle_alpha   90.00
_cell.angle_beta   90.00
_cell.angle_gamma   90.00
#
_symmetry.space_group_name_H-M   'P 1'
#
loop_
_entity.id
_entity.type
_entity.pdbx_description
1 polymer ?
#
loop_
_entity_poly.entity_id
_entity_poly.type
_entity_poly.pdbx_seq_one_letter_code
_entity_poly.pdbx_strand_id
1 'polypeptide(L)'
;MIKLIEIRQPIIKGLRGYTGATTITAETTAKQPEYPFIALKFTTAGQSVGQVAETVEGDATGVIEQDLELVVSITCHAKDISEAHDLSHKARAYFLGKGNIDLSDVNITVVEALAITNRDVFLNIEYERRYGFDVRLRVRGRESFDIDVIESIDASGTIEKIEIKEGI
;
A
#
# COMPACT_ATOMS: atom_id res chain seq x y z
N MET A 1 -0.77 12.90 0.04
CA MET A 1 0.28 11.96 -0.41
C MET A 1 0.37 10.67 0.41
N ILE A 2 0.34 9.50 -0.27
CA ILE A 2 0.64 8.18 0.33
C ILE A 2 2.11 7.82 0.09
N LYS A 3 2.79 7.27 1.12
CA LYS A 3 4.15 6.73 0.97
C LYS A 3 4.13 5.21 0.93
N LEU A 4 4.57 4.63 -0.18
CA LEU A 4 4.56 3.16 -0.38
C LEU A 4 5.32 2.38 0.71
N ILE A 5 6.35 2.98 1.30
CA ILE A 5 7.12 2.36 2.40
C ILE A 5 6.25 2.12 3.65
N GLU A 6 5.33 3.02 3.95
CA GLU A 6 4.43 2.95 5.11
C GLU A 6 3.38 1.84 4.94
N ILE A 7 3.12 1.43 3.69
CA ILE A 7 2.24 0.31 3.37
C ILE A 7 3.03 -1.01 3.31
N ARG A 8 4.19 -0.98 2.68
CA ARG A 8 5.03 -2.16 2.46
C ARG A 8 5.57 -2.75 3.76
N GLN A 9 6.07 -1.92 4.67
CA GLN A 9 6.74 -2.38 5.89
C GLN A 9 5.80 -3.16 6.83
N PRO A 10 4.56 -2.69 7.11
CA PRO A 10 3.58 -3.48 7.86
C PRO A 10 3.30 -4.85 7.24
N ILE A 11 3.14 -4.91 5.90
CA ILE A 11 2.89 -6.19 5.21
C ILE A 11 4.07 -7.14 5.36
N ILE A 12 5.30 -6.66 5.16
CA ILE A 12 6.52 -7.46 5.33
C ILE A 12 6.62 -7.98 6.76
N LYS A 13 6.41 -7.11 7.75
CA LYS A 13 6.48 -7.46 9.19
C LYS A 13 5.41 -8.49 9.55
N GLY A 14 4.17 -8.28 9.12
CA GLY A 14 3.05 -9.16 9.39
C GLY A 14 3.22 -10.54 8.75
N LEU A 15 3.58 -10.59 7.47
CA LEU A 15 3.87 -11.85 6.78
C LEU A 15 5.03 -12.60 7.41
N ARG A 16 6.13 -11.92 7.72
CA ARG A 16 7.29 -12.55 8.39
C ARG A 16 6.90 -13.10 9.76
N GLY A 17 6.15 -12.33 10.56
CA GLY A 17 5.69 -12.75 11.88
C GLY A 17 4.72 -13.94 11.85
N TYR A 18 3.84 -13.98 10.85
CA TYR A 18 2.84 -15.04 10.72
C TYR A 18 3.40 -16.32 10.07
N THR A 19 4.20 -16.17 9.02
CA THR A 19 4.70 -17.31 8.24
C THR A 19 5.99 -17.88 8.80
N GLY A 20 6.84 -17.05 9.42
CA GLY A 20 8.21 -17.38 9.79
C GLY A 20 9.21 -17.27 8.62
N ALA A 21 8.73 -17.08 7.39
CA ALA A 21 9.58 -16.98 6.20
C ALA A 21 10.16 -15.57 6.06
N THR A 22 11.32 -15.48 5.40
CA THR A 22 11.88 -14.19 5.02
C THR A 22 11.00 -13.54 3.96
N THR A 23 10.60 -12.30 4.15
CA THR A 23 9.80 -11.53 3.19
C THR A 23 10.60 -10.35 2.67
N ILE A 24 10.73 -10.25 1.34
CA ILE A 24 11.50 -9.20 0.66
C ILE A 24 10.62 -8.43 -0.33
N THR A 25 11.11 -7.27 -0.78
CA THR A 25 10.57 -6.65 -1.99
C THR A 25 11.13 -7.38 -3.20
N ALA A 26 10.27 -7.71 -4.16
CA ALA A 26 10.67 -8.22 -5.46
C ALA A 26 11.50 -7.19 -6.24
N GLU A 27 12.23 -7.65 -7.26
CA GLU A 27 12.93 -6.78 -8.22
C GLU A 27 14.01 -5.88 -7.57
N THR A 28 14.63 -6.38 -6.51
CA THR A 28 15.78 -5.72 -5.88
C THR A 28 17.09 -6.33 -6.37
N THR A 29 18.15 -5.54 -6.37
CA THR A 29 19.52 -5.99 -6.66
C THR A 29 20.18 -6.70 -5.47
N ALA A 30 19.46 -6.84 -4.35
CA ALA A 30 19.96 -7.50 -3.16
C ALA A 30 20.16 -9.00 -3.42
N LYS A 31 21.08 -9.60 -2.66
CA LYS A 31 21.29 -11.06 -2.71
C LYS A 31 19.98 -11.78 -2.38
N GLN A 32 19.62 -12.74 -3.22
CA GLN A 32 18.45 -13.58 -2.99
C GLN A 32 18.56 -14.30 -1.63
N PRO A 33 17.49 -14.31 -0.81
CA PRO A 33 17.46 -15.06 0.44
C PRO A 33 17.54 -16.57 0.23
N GLU A 34 17.82 -17.30 1.31
CA GLU A 34 17.66 -18.75 1.30
C GLU A 34 16.18 -19.15 1.20
N TYR A 35 15.94 -20.28 0.55
CA TYR A 35 14.59 -20.85 0.43
C TYR A 35 14.12 -21.45 1.77
N PRO A 36 12.80 -21.41 2.07
CA PRO A 36 11.77 -20.72 1.31
C PRO A 36 11.62 -19.24 1.73
N PHE A 37 11.25 -18.37 0.78
CA PHE A 37 11.05 -16.94 1.04
C PHE A 37 9.84 -16.39 0.28
N ILE A 38 9.38 -15.20 0.68
CA ILE A 38 8.26 -14.49 0.07
C ILE A 38 8.78 -13.22 -0.59
N ALA A 39 8.43 -13.00 -1.85
CA ALA A 39 8.66 -11.76 -2.57
C ALA A 39 7.34 -11.00 -2.75
N LEU A 40 7.37 -9.71 -2.44
CA LEU A 40 6.23 -8.80 -2.57
C LEU A 40 6.49 -7.77 -3.67
N LYS A 41 5.51 -7.56 -4.55
CA LYS A 41 5.53 -6.55 -5.62
C LYS A 41 4.22 -5.76 -5.64
N PHE A 42 4.28 -4.43 -5.72
CA PHE A 42 3.09 -3.65 -6.04
C PHE A 42 2.88 -3.66 -7.55
N THR A 43 1.73 -4.16 -8.01
CA THR A 43 1.38 -4.20 -9.44
C THR A 43 0.56 -2.99 -9.86
N THR A 44 -0.22 -2.42 -8.92
CA THR A 44 -0.94 -1.16 -9.09
C THR A 44 -0.61 -0.23 -7.93
N ALA A 45 -0.14 0.97 -8.24
CA ALA A 45 0.37 1.95 -7.26
C ALA A 45 -0.68 2.97 -6.77
N GLY A 46 -1.95 2.79 -7.11
CA GLY A 46 -3.06 3.54 -6.52
C GLY A 46 -4.10 3.92 -7.56
N GLN A 47 -5.22 3.22 -7.55
CA GLN A 47 -6.42 3.64 -8.29
C GLN A 47 -7.35 4.36 -7.32
N SER A 48 -7.76 5.58 -7.64
CA SER A 48 -8.77 6.33 -6.88
C SER A 48 -10.08 5.54 -6.83
N VAL A 49 -10.67 5.45 -5.64
CA VAL A 49 -11.99 4.83 -5.46
C VAL A 49 -12.86 5.73 -4.62
N GLY A 50 -14.13 5.86 -5.02
CA GLY A 50 -15.08 6.74 -4.34
C GLY A 50 -14.94 8.20 -4.75
N GLN A 51 -15.40 9.09 -3.88
CA GLN A 51 -15.35 10.54 -4.08
C GLN A 51 -14.17 11.13 -3.31
N VAL A 52 -13.61 12.19 -3.85
CA VAL A 52 -12.63 13.01 -3.14
C VAL A 52 -13.37 13.83 -2.09
N ALA A 53 -12.84 13.86 -0.87
CA ALA A 53 -13.30 14.78 0.16
C ALA A 53 -12.36 15.98 0.19
N GLU A 54 -12.91 17.16 -0.07
CA GLU A 54 -12.19 18.43 0.03
C GLU A 54 -12.72 19.18 1.25
N THR A 55 -11.79 19.61 2.10
CA THR A 55 -12.11 20.38 3.30
C THR A 55 -11.14 21.54 3.43
N VAL A 56 -11.58 22.61 4.08
CA VAL A 56 -10.70 23.71 4.48
C VAL A 56 -10.55 23.62 6.00
N GLU A 57 -9.32 23.44 6.46
CA GLU A 57 -8.97 23.44 7.87
C GLU A 57 -8.31 24.79 8.22
N GLY A 58 -8.89 25.53 9.17
CA GLY A 58 -8.44 26.88 9.51
C GLY A 58 -8.72 27.90 8.41
N ASP A 59 -7.87 28.93 8.32
CA ASP A 59 -8.12 30.10 7.47
C ASP A 59 -7.50 29.98 6.07
N ALA A 60 -6.56 29.05 5.86
CA ALA A 60 -5.79 28.99 4.61
C ALA A 60 -5.24 27.59 4.25
N THR A 61 -5.76 26.49 4.81
CA THR A 61 -5.28 25.15 4.46
C THR A 61 -6.37 24.30 3.83
N GLY A 62 -6.23 24.05 2.53
CA GLY A 62 -7.02 23.06 1.80
C GLY A 62 -6.51 21.65 2.10
N VAL A 63 -7.42 20.72 2.35
CA VAL A 63 -7.14 19.30 2.59
C VAL A 63 -7.95 18.45 1.63
N ILE A 64 -7.26 17.58 0.90
CA ILE A 64 -7.83 16.57 0.02
C ILE A 64 -7.62 15.19 0.64
N GLU A 65 -8.72 14.46 0.84
CA GLU A 65 -8.70 13.05 1.23
C GLU A 65 -9.30 12.18 0.13
N GLN A 66 -8.64 11.07 -0.17
CA GLN A 66 -9.09 10.13 -1.19
C GLN A 66 -8.70 8.70 -0.84
N ASP A 67 -9.65 7.78 -0.96
CA ASP A 67 -9.38 6.36 -0.83
C ASP A 67 -8.72 5.83 -2.11
N LEU A 68 -7.68 5.02 -1.94
CA LEU A 68 -6.86 4.45 -3.00
C LEU A 68 -6.85 2.93 -2.85
N GLU A 69 -7.08 2.23 -3.96
CA GLU A 69 -6.88 0.79 -4.05
C GLU A 69 -5.54 0.44 -4.69
N LEU A 70 -4.87 -0.51 -4.05
CA LEU A 70 -3.55 -1.01 -4.42
C LEU A 70 -3.64 -2.51 -4.63
N VAL A 71 -2.86 -3.03 -5.57
CA VAL A 71 -2.71 -4.48 -5.75
C VAL A 71 -1.29 -4.87 -5.41
N VAL A 72 -1.18 -5.81 -4.47
CA VAL A 72 0.07 -6.37 -4.00
C VAL A 72 0.13 -7.84 -4.42
N SER A 73 1.14 -8.15 -5.21
CA SER A 73 1.42 -9.49 -5.69
C SER A 73 2.39 -10.18 -4.73
N ILE A 74 1.97 -11.33 -4.20
CA ILE A 74 2.74 -12.14 -3.27
C ILE A 74 3.19 -13.40 -3.99
N THR A 75 4.50 -13.62 -4.07
CA THR A 75 5.10 -14.81 -4.68
C THR A 75 5.95 -15.53 -3.63
N CYS A 76 5.65 -16.80 -3.39
CA CYS A 76 6.40 -17.66 -2.49
C CYS A 76 7.35 -18.52 -3.30
N HIS A 77 8.63 -18.47 -2.96
CA HIS A 77 9.72 -19.15 -3.64
C HIS A 77 10.24 -20.29 -2.77
N ALA A 78 10.40 -21.49 -3.35
CA ALA A 78 10.92 -22.66 -2.67
C ALA A 78 11.68 -23.59 -3.64
N LYS A 79 12.35 -24.61 -3.09
CA LYS A 79 12.96 -25.69 -3.91
C LYS A 79 11.96 -26.79 -4.24
N ASP A 80 10.94 -26.95 -3.42
CA ASP A 80 9.91 -27.97 -3.53
C ASP A 80 8.53 -27.36 -3.81
N ILE A 81 7.70 -28.07 -4.58
CA ILE A 81 6.39 -27.58 -4.99
C ILE A 81 5.40 -27.54 -3.81
N SER A 82 5.44 -28.53 -2.93
CA SER A 82 4.61 -28.57 -1.73
C SER A 82 5.03 -27.47 -0.77
N GLU A 83 6.34 -27.23 -0.61
CA GLU A 83 6.84 -26.12 0.22
C GLU A 83 6.39 -24.74 -0.29
N ALA A 84 6.47 -24.48 -1.61
CA ALA A 84 5.97 -23.23 -2.20
C ALA A 84 4.44 -23.09 -2.01
N HIS A 85 3.71 -24.19 -2.22
CA HIS A 85 2.26 -24.23 -2.10
C HIS A 85 1.81 -23.98 -0.66
N ASP A 86 2.37 -24.69 0.32
CA ASP A 86 2.03 -24.55 1.73
C ASP A 86 2.39 -23.17 2.28
N LEU A 87 3.55 -22.62 1.88
CA LEU A 87 3.91 -21.25 2.22
C LEU A 87 2.92 -20.24 1.64
N SER A 88 2.46 -20.44 0.40
CA SER A 88 1.47 -19.56 -0.23
C SER A 88 0.11 -19.62 0.47
N HIS A 89 -0.33 -20.81 0.91
CA HIS A 89 -1.55 -20.95 1.73
C HIS A 89 -1.42 -20.26 3.08
N LYS A 90 -0.28 -20.43 3.76
CA LYS A 90 -0.03 -19.76 5.05
C LYS A 90 0.02 -18.24 4.89
N ALA A 91 0.70 -17.74 3.86
CA ALA A 91 0.74 -16.33 3.53
C ALA A 91 -0.66 -15.78 3.17
N ARG A 92 -1.47 -16.53 2.43
CA ARG A 92 -2.85 -16.12 2.12
C ARG A 92 -3.76 -16.12 3.33
N ALA A 93 -3.62 -17.11 4.21
CA ALA A 93 -4.37 -17.20 5.46
C ALA A 93 -4.12 -15.99 6.38
N TYR A 94 -2.91 -15.41 6.34
CA TYR A 94 -2.64 -14.14 7.01
C TYR A 94 -3.61 -13.05 6.53
N PHE A 95 -3.71 -12.80 5.22
CA PHE A 95 -4.60 -11.76 4.68
C PHE A 95 -6.09 -12.05 4.85
N LEU A 96 -6.49 -13.32 4.95
CA LEU A 96 -7.89 -13.69 5.22
C LEU A 96 -8.27 -13.61 6.71
N GLY A 97 -7.28 -13.63 7.60
CA GLY A 97 -7.47 -13.65 9.05
C GLY A 97 -6.73 -12.51 9.73
N LYS A 98 -5.64 -12.85 10.42
CA LYS A 98 -4.87 -11.95 11.29
C LYS A 98 -4.45 -10.63 10.63
N GLY A 99 -4.14 -10.65 9.34
CA GLY A 99 -3.74 -9.48 8.58
C GLY A 99 -4.83 -8.41 8.47
N ASN A 100 -6.11 -8.76 8.57
CA ASN A 100 -7.18 -7.75 8.66
C ASN A 100 -7.05 -6.89 9.91
N ILE A 101 -6.62 -7.49 11.03
CA ILE A 101 -6.44 -6.81 12.31
C ILE A 101 -5.11 -6.04 12.30
N ASP A 102 -4.02 -6.73 11.99
CA ASP A 102 -2.67 -6.16 12.07
C ASP A 102 -2.49 -4.98 11.09
N LEU A 103 -3.18 -5.00 9.95
CA LEU A 103 -3.10 -3.93 8.94
C LEU A 103 -4.13 -2.80 9.18
N SER A 104 -5.29 -3.09 9.79
CA SER A 104 -6.27 -2.04 10.09
C SER A 104 -5.72 -1.04 11.11
N ASP A 105 -4.91 -1.50 12.07
CA ASP A 105 -4.27 -0.64 13.08
C ASP A 105 -3.35 0.43 12.48
N VAL A 106 -2.95 0.28 11.22
CA VAL A 106 -2.12 1.23 10.46
C VAL A 106 -2.85 1.79 9.23
N ASN A 107 -4.19 1.81 9.27
CA ASN A 107 -5.06 2.35 8.20
C ASN A 107 -4.90 1.64 6.84
N ILE A 108 -4.63 0.34 6.84
CA ILE A 108 -4.59 -0.49 5.63
C ILE A 108 -5.68 -1.56 5.72
N THR A 109 -6.63 -1.52 4.80
CA THR A 109 -7.73 -2.50 4.73
C THR A 109 -7.43 -3.56 3.69
N VAL A 110 -7.59 -4.84 4.03
CA VAL A 110 -7.59 -5.92 3.04
C VAL A 110 -8.97 -5.99 2.40
N VAL A 111 -9.06 -5.71 1.11
CA VAL A 111 -10.33 -5.78 0.35
C VAL A 111 -10.61 -7.22 -0.09
N GLU A 112 -9.61 -7.87 -0.68
CA GLU A 112 -9.69 -9.27 -1.09
C GLU A 112 -8.30 -9.90 -1.23
N ALA A 113 -8.23 -11.22 -1.03
CA ALA A 113 -7.08 -12.04 -1.38
C ALA A 113 -7.50 -13.08 -2.43
N LEU A 114 -6.99 -12.94 -3.65
CA LEU A 114 -7.33 -13.78 -4.79
C LEU A 114 -6.86 -15.23 -4.61
N ALA A 115 -7.30 -16.11 -5.50
CA ALA A 115 -6.89 -17.50 -5.51
C ALA A 115 -5.38 -17.65 -5.72
N ILE A 116 -4.82 -18.70 -5.12
CA ILE A 116 -3.42 -19.08 -5.30
C ILE A 116 -3.26 -19.69 -6.68
N THR A 117 -2.22 -19.26 -7.40
CA THR A 117 -1.86 -19.76 -8.74
C THR A 117 -0.39 -20.16 -8.79
N ASN A 118 -0.06 -21.08 -9.70
CA ASN A 118 1.33 -21.41 -10.02
C ASN A 118 1.97 -20.21 -10.75
N ARG A 119 3.20 -19.86 -10.37
CA ARG A 119 3.98 -18.74 -10.90
C ARG A 119 5.36 -19.16 -11.40
N ASP A 120 5.55 -20.45 -11.66
CA ASP A 120 6.78 -21.00 -12.19
C ASP A 120 7.13 -20.32 -13.51
N VAL A 121 8.42 -20.01 -13.67
CA VAL A 121 8.99 -19.54 -14.93
C VAL A 121 9.99 -20.60 -15.37
N PHE A 122 9.89 -21.06 -16.62
CA PHE A 122 10.86 -21.97 -17.21
C PHE A 122 12.21 -21.25 -17.39
N LEU A 123 13.04 -21.26 -16.35
CA LEU A 123 14.43 -20.85 -16.40
C LEU A 123 15.30 -22.12 -16.33
N ASN A 124 16.18 -22.26 -17.31
CA ASN A 124 16.88 -23.51 -17.65
C ASN A 124 17.92 -24.00 -16.63
N ILE A 125 18.01 -23.38 -15.45
CA ILE A 125 19.07 -23.68 -14.47
C ILE A 125 18.47 -23.55 -13.06
N GLU A 126 18.17 -24.71 -12.48
CA GLU A 126 17.73 -24.98 -11.10
C GLU A 126 16.27 -24.66 -10.76
N TYR A 127 15.52 -25.73 -10.43
CA TYR A 127 14.07 -25.81 -10.22
C TYR A 127 13.57 -24.99 -9.02
N GLU A 128 13.58 -23.67 -9.14
CA GLU A 128 12.80 -22.83 -8.24
C GLU A 128 11.30 -23.05 -8.50
N ARG A 129 10.55 -23.33 -7.43
CA ARG A 129 9.09 -23.45 -7.44
C ARG A 129 8.46 -22.20 -6.87
N ARG A 130 7.44 -21.71 -7.56
CA ARG A 130 6.75 -20.46 -7.26
C ARG A 130 5.24 -20.66 -7.24
N TYR A 131 4.64 -20.30 -6.11
CA TYR A 131 3.20 -20.15 -5.98
C TYR A 131 2.87 -18.79 -5.39
N GLY A 132 1.75 -18.21 -5.78
CA GLY A 132 1.43 -16.86 -5.34
C GLY A 132 0.00 -16.46 -5.57
N PHE A 133 -0.35 -15.28 -5.10
CA PHE A 133 -1.69 -14.70 -5.20
C PHE A 133 -1.56 -13.17 -5.15
N ASP A 134 -2.62 -12.49 -5.57
CA ASP A 134 -2.69 -11.04 -5.47
C ASP A 134 -3.67 -10.65 -4.36
N VAL A 135 -3.34 -9.56 -3.67
CA VAL A 135 -4.13 -8.97 -2.60
C VAL A 135 -4.50 -7.56 -3.00
N ARG A 136 -5.80 -7.25 -2.98
CA ARG A 136 -6.28 -5.88 -3.12
C ARG A 136 -6.35 -5.25 -1.74
N LEU A 137 -5.70 -4.11 -1.60
CA LEU A 137 -5.67 -3.31 -0.38
C LEU A 137 -6.35 -1.98 -0.64
N ARG A 138 -6.98 -1.41 0.38
CA ARG A 138 -7.48 -0.03 0.37
C ARG A 138 -6.81 0.77 1.47
N VAL A 139 -6.38 1.97 1.12
CA VAL A 139 -5.69 2.92 1.99
C VAL A 139 -6.26 4.32 1.78
N ARG A 140 -6.15 5.20 2.77
CA ARG A 140 -6.57 6.60 2.64
C ARG A 140 -5.37 7.51 2.42
N GLY A 141 -5.40 8.26 1.32
CA GLY A 141 -4.45 9.33 1.06
C GLY A 141 -4.98 10.65 1.58
N ARG A 142 -4.13 11.43 2.24
CA ARG A 142 -4.42 12.81 2.67
C ARG A 142 -3.34 13.74 2.17
N GLU A 143 -3.73 14.87 1.60
CA GLU A 143 -2.83 15.92 1.12
C GLU A 143 -3.32 17.27 1.62
N SER A 144 -2.40 18.13 2.04
CA SER A 144 -2.69 19.48 2.49
C SER A 144 -1.89 20.49 1.68
N PHE A 145 -2.51 21.60 1.33
CA PHE A 145 -1.89 22.69 0.57
C PHE A 145 -2.46 24.02 1.04
N ASP A 146 -1.64 25.07 0.95
CA ASP A 146 -2.06 26.42 1.30
C ASP A 146 -3.01 26.97 0.22
N ILE A 147 -4.07 27.64 0.65
CA ILE A 147 -5.07 28.28 -0.20
C ILE A 147 -5.21 29.75 0.17
N ASP A 148 -5.35 30.61 -0.85
CA ASP A 148 -5.72 32.01 -0.63
C ASP A 148 -7.25 32.09 -0.47
N VAL A 149 -7.71 32.44 0.73
CA VAL A 149 -9.14 32.65 1.02
C VAL A 149 -9.48 34.13 0.91
N ILE A 150 -10.54 34.47 0.17
CA ILE A 150 -11.05 35.85 0.10
C ILE A 150 -11.97 36.07 1.31
N GLU A 151 -11.48 36.83 2.30
CA GLU A 151 -12.17 37.03 3.59
C GLU A 151 -13.28 38.10 3.55
N SER A 152 -13.30 38.99 2.55
CA SER A 152 -14.39 39.96 2.38
C SER A 152 -14.60 40.37 0.91
N ILE A 153 -15.86 40.63 0.56
CA ILE A 153 -16.24 41.30 -0.68
C ILE A 153 -16.95 42.59 -0.29
N ASP A 154 -16.39 43.74 -0.68
CA ASP A 154 -17.11 45.00 -0.62
C ASP A 154 -18.07 45.07 -1.81
N ALA A 155 -19.33 45.41 -1.55
CA ALA A 155 -20.42 45.47 -2.53
C ALA A 155 -20.24 46.54 -3.64
N SER A 156 -19.05 47.12 -3.77
CA SER A 156 -18.64 48.08 -4.80
C SER A 156 -17.78 47.46 -5.92
N GLY A 157 -17.46 46.16 -5.86
CA GLY A 157 -16.82 45.43 -6.97
C GLY A 157 -15.33 45.74 -7.18
N THR A 158 -14.63 46.25 -6.15
CA THR A 158 -13.18 46.46 -6.20
C THR A 158 -12.48 45.45 -5.30
N ILE A 159 -11.60 44.62 -5.86
CA ILE A 159 -10.79 43.66 -5.10
C ILE A 159 -9.52 44.39 -4.65
N GLU A 160 -9.39 44.68 -3.35
CA GLU A 160 -8.13 45.13 -2.77
C GLU A 160 -7.42 43.95 -2.09
N LYS A 161 -6.15 43.74 -2.47
CA LYS A 161 -5.30 42.69 -1.91
C LYS A 161 -4.82 43.15 -0.53
N ILE A 162 -5.32 42.54 0.54
CA ILE A 162 -4.89 42.88 1.91
C ILE A 162 -3.63 42.06 2.24
N GLU A 163 -2.49 42.74 2.35
CA GLU A 163 -1.27 42.14 2.91
C GLU A 163 -1.39 42.13 4.44
N ILE A 164 -1.49 40.94 5.04
CA ILE A 164 -1.42 40.77 6.48
C ILE A 164 0.05 40.97 6.90
N LYS A 165 0.32 42.05 7.64
CA LYS A 165 1.61 42.22 8.32
C LYS A 165 1.66 41.31 9.55
N GLU A 166 2.59 40.36 9.55
CA GLU A 166 2.98 39.64 10.76
C GLU A 166 3.37 40.63 11.86
N GLY A 167 2.77 40.46 13.04
CA GLY A 167 3.03 41.28 14.22
C GLY A 167 3.39 40.41 15.44
N ILE A 168 4.70 40.38 15.72
CA ILE A 168 5.44 40.23 17.00
C ILE A 168 5.04 39.09 17.95
#